data_AF-F2UWY2-F1
#
_entry.id   AF-F2UWY2-F1
#
_cell.length_a   1.000
_cell.length_b   1.000
_cell.length_c   1.000
_cell.angle_alpha   90.00
_cell.angle_beta   90.00
_cell.angle_gamma   90.00
#
_symmetry.space_group_name_H-M   'P 1'
#
loop_
_entity.id
_entity.type
_entity.pdbx_description
1 polymer ?
#
loop_
_entity_poly.entity_id
_entity_poly.type
_entity_poly.pdbx_seq_one_letter_code
_entity_poly.pdbx_strand_id
1 'polypeptide(L)' 'MPETTFACPDLTTFLGLEALGLTAVGQLLTSTRAIVECRMPIGFEDPFC' A
#
# COMPACT_ATOMS: atom_id res chain seq x y z
N MET A 1 15.30 -22.38 0.63
CA MET A 1 13.96 -22.68 1.18
C MET A 1 13.30 -21.33 1.41
N PRO A 2 12.34 -20.86 0.59
CA PRO A 2 11.59 -19.68 1.00
C PRO A 2 10.71 -20.11 2.17
N GLU A 3 10.85 -19.45 3.32
CA GLU A 3 9.88 -19.62 4.39
C GLU A 3 8.55 -19.04 3.89
N THR A 4 7.63 -19.92 3.50
CA THR A 4 6.27 -19.55 3.10
C THR A 4 5.47 -19.17 4.34
N THR A 5 5.86 -18.06 4.96
CA THR A 5 5.14 -17.49 6.09
C THR A 5 3.86 -16.87 5.55
N PHE A 6 2.72 -17.46 5.88
CA PHE A 6 1.41 -16.81 5.72
C PHE A 6 1.33 -15.64 6.69
N ALA A 7 2.05 -14.56 6.40
CA ALA A 7 1.93 -13.30 7.10
C ALA A 7 0.65 -12.61 6.62
N CYS A 8 -0.07 -11.96 7.54
CA CYS A 8 -1.14 -11.06 7.13
C CYS A 8 -0.51 -9.98 6.25
N PRO A 9 -0.96 -9.81 5.00
CA PRO A 9 -0.40 -8.79 4.13
C PRO A 9 -0.62 -7.42 4.78
N ASP A 10 0.38 -6.55 4.68
CA ASP A 10 0.18 -5.16 5.04
C ASP A 10 -0.85 -4.54 4.08
N LEU A 11 -1.38 -3.39 4.46
CA LEU A 11 -2.50 -2.78 3.74
C LEU A 11 -2.12 -2.34 2.31
N THR A 12 -0.85 -2.04 2.05
CA THR A 12 -0.33 -1.73 0.70
C THR A 12 -0.42 -2.97 -0.18
N THR A 13 0.07 -4.10 0.31
CA THR A 13 0.03 -5.39 -0.40
C THR A 13 -1.41 -5.88 -0.58
N PHE A 14 -2.23 -5.81 0.48
CA PHE A 14 -3.62 -6.28 0.44
C PHE A 14 -4.49 -5.56 -0.60
N LEU A 15 -4.29 -4.25 -0.76
CA LEU A 15 -5.03 -3.43 -1.72
C LEU A 15 -4.36 -3.31 -3.09
N GLY A 16 -3.18 -3.93 -3.28
CA GLY A 16 -2.42 -3.86 -4.53
C GLY A 16 -1.90 -2.47 -4.88
N LEU A 17 -1.65 -1.62 -3.87
CA LEU A 17 -1.19 -0.24 -4.07
C LEU A 17 0.24 -0.17 -4.63
N GLU A 18 1.06 -1.18 -4.36
CA GLU A 18 2.43 -1.30 -4.89
C GLU A 18 2.46 -1.30 -6.43
N ALA A 19 1.49 -1.96 -7.07
CA ALA A 19 1.36 -2.01 -8.53
C ALA A 19 0.97 -0.66 -9.12
N LEU A 20 0.45 0.25 -8.29
CA LEU A 20 0.12 1.63 -8.64
C LEU A 20 1.24 2.60 -8.23
N GLY A 21 2.36 2.12 -7.68
CA GLY A 21 3.43 2.97 -7.16
C GLY A 21 3.02 3.75 -5.90
N LEU A 22 2.07 3.24 -5.12
CA LEU A 22 1.55 3.87 -3.91
C LEU A 22 1.87 3.03 -2.67
N THR A 23 1.98 3.72 -1.54
CA THR A 23 2.14 3.12 -0.20
C THR A 23 1.03 3.60 0.71
N ALA A 24 0.42 2.71 1.50
CA ALA A 24 -0.54 3.10 2.52
C ALA A 24 0.19 3.68 3.74
N VAL A 25 -0.21 4.87 4.18
CA VAL A 25 0.37 5.55 5.35
C VAL A 25 -0.62 5.75 6.49
N GLY A 26 -1.90 5.57 6.23
CA GLY A 26 -2.96 5.70 7.23
C GLY A 26 -4.28 5.10 6.73
N GLN A 27 -5.21 4.86 7.66
CA GLN A 27 -6.55 4.39 7.34
C GLN A 27 -7.59 4.94 8.31
N LEU A 28 -8.80 5.13 7.82
CA LEU A 28 -10.00 5.38 8.62
C LEU A 28 -11.07 4.36 8.24
N LEU A 29 -11.48 3.55 9.22
CA LEU A 29 -12.53 2.56 9.04
C LEU A 29 -13.84 3.08 9.65
N THR A 30 -14.91 2.97 8.89
CA THR A 30 -16.28 3.13 9.37
C THR A 30 -17.04 1.82 9.12
N SER A 31 -18.25 1.70 9.66
CA SER A 31 -19.06 0.49 9.51
C SER A 31 -19.40 0.13 8.05
N THR A 32 -19.34 1.09 7.13
CA THR A 32 -19.74 0.92 5.73
C THR A 32 -18.61 1.20 4.74
N ARG A 33 -17.47 1.75 5.19
CA ARG A 33 -16.40 2.18 4.29
C ARG A 33 -15.03 2.13 4.95
N ALA A 34 -14.02 1.82 4.16
CA ALA A 34 -12.62 2.07 4.49
C ALA A 34 -12.08 3.21 3.62
N ILE A 35 -11.40 4.16 4.23
CA ILE A 35 -10.62 5.20 3.55
C ILE A 35 -9.16 4.93 3.86
N VAL A 36 -8.31 5.01 2.84
CA VAL A 36 -6.86 4.76 2.96
C VAL A 36 -6.14 6.01 2.49
N GLU A 37 -5.25 6.52 3.33
CA GLU A 37 -4.33 7.56 2.95
C GLU A 37 -3.13 6.90 2.24
N CYS A 38 -2.88 7.33 1.01
CA CYS A 38 -1.79 6.83 0.19
C CYS A 38 -0.74 7.92 -0.02
N ARG A 39 0.52 7.54 -0.05
CA ARG A 39 1.62 8.38 -0.52
C ARG A 39 2.40 7.69 -1.63
N MET A 40 2.88 8.50 -2.56
CA MET A 40 3.91 8.09 -3.50
C MET A 40 5.24 7.99 -2.72
N PRO A 41 5.98 6.88 -2.81
CA PRO A 41 7.27 6.76 -2.15
C PRO A 41 8.30 7.72 -2.79
N ILE A 42 9.16 8.28 -1.94
CA ILE A 42 10.25 9.16 -2.36
C ILE A 42 11.24 8.32 -3.17
N GLY A 43 11.48 8.69 -4.44
CA GLY A 43 12.34 7.93 -5.37
C GLY A 43 11.57 7.25 -6.51
N PHE A 44 10.23 7.30 -6.52
CA PHE A 44 9.46 7.19 -7.76
C PHE A 44 9.52 8.56 -8.44
N GLU A 45 10.72 8.94 -8.89
CA GLU A 45 10.89 10.15 -9.71
C GLU A 45 10.01 10.00 -10.94
N ASP A 46 9.11 10.97 -11.14
CA ASP A 46 8.47 11.13 -12.41
C ASP A 46 9.59 11.34 -13.44
N PRO A 47 9.67 10.54 -14.52
CA PRO A 47 10.76 10.67 -15.49
C PRO A 47 10.77 12.03 -16.21
N PHE A 48 9.79 12.88 -15.92
CA PHE A 48 9.62 14.22 -16.46
C PHE A 48 9.79 15.35 -15.40
N CYS A 49 10.16 15.04 -14.15
CA CYS A 49 10.52 16.05 -13.13
C CYS A 49 11.99 16.49 -13.22
#